data_AF-A0A927DBH1-F1
#
_entry.id   AF-A0A927DBH1-F1
#
_cell.length_a   1.000
_cell.length_b   1.000
_cell.length_c   1.000
_cell.angle_alpha   90.00
_cell.angle_beta   90.00
_cell.angle_gamma   90.00
#
_symmetry.space_group_name_H-M   'P 1'
#
loop_
_entity.id
_entity.type
_entity.pdbx_description
1 polymer ?
#
loop_
_entity_poly.entity_id
_entity_poly.type
_entity_poly.pdbx_seq_one_letter_code
_entity_poly.pdbx_strand_id
1 'polypeptide(L)'
;MKEGCYECFSSVFGGGFRKNEPTTPSIMSNNVSVITKKINPKGEIKATYFTYTKPATFSPYEQECYYNVARMIRDHGGEAIYGWVLWESDIMIEGEAHCLYKDLSGNVFDITPRVSGEEKILFIEDSRLNISLKHIKETRFL
;
A
#
# COMPACT_ATOMS: atom_id res chain seq x y z
N MET A 1 -9.07 -22.73 -14.10
CA MET A 1 -9.37 -21.43 -13.45
C MET A 1 -8.99 -21.59 -11.98
N LYS A 2 -7.91 -20.96 -11.53
CA LYS A 2 -7.51 -20.93 -10.12
C LYS A 2 -7.43 -19.47 -9.70
N GLU A 3 -8.38 -19.13 -8.83
CA GLU A 3 -8.37 -18.10 -7.77
C GLU A 3 -7.02 -17.37 -7.59
N GLY A 4 -7.03 -16.05 -7.83
CA GLY A 4 -5.87 -15.19 -7.66
C GLY A 4 -5.62 -14.86 -6.19
N CYS A 5 -4.67 -15.57 -5.59
CA CYS A 5 -3.98 -15.13 -4.39
C CYS A 5 -2.82 -14.24 -4.88
N TYR A 6 -2.90 -12.93 -4.69
CA TYR A 6 -1.78 -12.03 -5.01
C TYR A 6 -1.01 -11.77 -3.73
N GLU A 7 0.17 -12.39 -3.67
CA GLU A 7 0.96 -12.69 -2.48
C GLU A 7 1.71 -11.46 -1.94
N CYS A 8 1.71 -11.26 -0.62
CA CYS A 8 2.75 -10.49 0.07
C CYS A 8 4.12 -11.06 -0.31
N PHE A 9 5.11 -10.20 -0.53
CA PHE A 9 6.49 -10.67 -0.67
C PHE A 9 7.32 -10.20 0.53
N SER A 10 8.25 -11.05 0.97
CA SER A 10 9.08 -10.79 2.13
C SER A 10 10.55 -11.13 1.87
N SER A 11 11.48 -10.36 2.45
CA SER A 11 12.93 -10.67 2.42
C SER A 11 13.49 -10.69 3.83
N VAL A 12 13.99 -11.86 4.27
CA VAL A 12 14.53 -12.07 5.63
C VAL A 12 16.05 -11.80 5.68
N PHE A 13 16.50 -11.09 6.70
CA PHE A 13 17.89 -10.84 7.07
C PHE A 13 18.19 -11.56 8.41
N GLY A 14 19.33 -12.24 8.50
CA GLY A 14 19.67 -13.08 9.66
C GLY A 14 19.95 -12.27 10.94
N GLY A 15 19.28 -12.62 12.04
CA GLY A 15 19.47 -12.05 13.39
C GLY A 15 18.43 -12.59 14.37
N GLY A 16 18.80 -12.78 15.65
CA GLY A 16 18.00 -13.49 16.66
C GLY A 16 16.63 -12.90 16.99
N PHE A 17 15.70 -13.78 17.40
CA PHE A 17 14.31 -13.48 17.72
C PHE A 17 14.14 -12.40 18.81
N ARG A 18 13.64 -11.23 18.41
CA ARG A 18 12.84 -10.33 19.26
C ARG A 18 11.56 -9.98 18.50
N LYS A 19 10.40 -10.13 19.14
CA LYS A 19 9.09 -9.79 18.56
C LYS A 19 8.92 -8.27 18.58
N ASN A 20 9.15 -7.63 17.44
CA ASN A 20 8.65 -6.29 17.16
C ASN A 20 7.65 -6.41 16.00
N GLU A 21 6.51 -5.73 16.10
CA GLU A 21 5.52 -5.67 15.01
C GLU A 21 6.09 -4.86 13.84
N PRO A 22 5.88 -5.26 12.57
CA PRO A 22 6.35 -4.49 11.42
C PRO A 22 5.76 -3.07 11.42
N THR A 23 6.61 -2.07 11.12
CA THR A 23 6.23 -0.64 11.09
C THR A 23 6.77 0.02 9.82
N THR A 24 6.30 1.22 9.51
CA THR A 24 6.80 1.99 8.37
C THR A 24 8.28 2.30 8.55
N PRO A 25 9.15 2.00 7.57
CA PRO A 25 10.56 2.35 7.62
C PRO A 25 10.75 3.85 7.84
N SER A 26 11.53 4.26 8.84
CA SER A 26 11.68 5.66 9.24
C SER A 26 12.66 6.47 8.38
N ILE A 27 13.53 5.80 7.62
CA ILE A 27 14.50 6.30 6.64
C ILE A 27 14.96 5.07 5.84
N MET A 28 15.34 5.22 4.56
CA MET A 28 15.92 4.15 3.72
C MET A 28 17.10 3.46 4.43
N SER A 29 16.82 2.46 5.26
CA SER A 29 17.82 1.51 5.74
C SER A 29 18.40 0.80 4.52
N ASN A 30 19.64 0.32 4.59
CA ASN A 30 20.36 -0.30 3.47
C ASN A 30 19.56 -1.41 2.74
N ASN A 31 18.50 -1.94 3.37
CA ASN A 31 17.62 -2.99 2.88
C ASN A 31 16.53 -2.50 1.89
N VAL A 32 16.06 -1.24 1.99
CA VAL A 32 15.04 -0.69 1.06
C VAL A 32 15.56 -0.63 -0.37
N SER A 33 16.84 -0.30 -0.55
CA SER A 33 17.51 -0.26 -1.87
C SER A 33 17.63 -1.63 -2.55
N VAL A 34 17.62 -2.73 -1.77
CA VAL A 34 17.71 -4.10 -2.28
C VAL A 34 16.36 -4.56 -2.80
N ILE A 35 15.28 -4.20 -2.12
CA ILE A 35 13.92 -4.56 -2.52
C ILE A 35 13.44 -3.74 -3.69
N THR A 36 13.74 -2.44 -3.73
CA THR A 36 13.41 -1.61 -4.91
C THR A 36 14.06 -2.21 -6.17
N LYS A 37 15.35 -2.57 -6.13
CA LYS A 37 16.02 -3.24 -7.26
C LYS A 37 15.38 -4.57 -7.69
N LYS A 38 14.79 -5.34 -6.76
CA LYS A 38 14.05 -6.58 -7.09
C LYS A 38 12.69 -6.30 -7.71
N ILE A 39 11.96 -5.30 -7.21
CA ILE A 39 10.66 -4.90 -7.75
C ILE A 39 10.85 -4.38 -9.18
N ASN A 40 11.79 -3.45 -9.42
CA ASN A 40 12.03 -2.89 -10.75
C ASN A 40 13.54 -2.79 -11.05
N PRO A 41 14.15 -3.80 -11.70
CA PRO A 41 15.59 -3.79 -11.97
C PRO A 41 16.04 -2.79 -13.04
N LYS A 42 15.11 -2.12 -13.74
CA LYS A 42 15.42 -1.26 -14.92
C LYS A 42 14.87 0.17 -14.83
N GLY A 43 14.24 0.58 -13.73
CA GLY A 43 13.60 1.90 -13.63
C GLY A 43 13.93 2.66 -12.35
N GLU A 44 13.71 3.96 -12.39
CA GLU A 44 13.69 4.81 -11.19
C GLU A 44 12.43 4.48 -10.39
N ILE A 45 12.56 3.66 -9.34
CA ILE A 45 11.47 3.51 -8.38
C ILE A 45 11.38 4.78 -7.55
N LYS A 46 10.24 5.45 -7.67
CA LYS A 46 9.88 6.57 -6.82
C LYS A 46 9.23 6.03 -5.54
N ALA A 47 10.00 6.00 -4.46
CA ALA A 47 9.47 5.78 -3.13
C ALA A 47 8.98 7.13 -2.56
N THR A 48 7.76 7.19 -2.01
CA THR A 48 7.17 8.42 -1.47
C THR A 48 6.45 8.12 -0.17
N TYR A 49 6.61 9.00 0.81
CA TYR A 49 5.84 8.91 2.04
C TYR A 49 4.46 9.54 1.85
N PHE A 50 3.43 8.84 2.31
CA PHE A 50 2.07 9.37 2.39
C PHE A 50 1.59 9.33 3.83
N THR A 51 0.89 10.38 4.24
CA THR A 51 0.21 10.44 5.53
C THR A 51 -1.26 10.11 5.31
N TYR A 52 -1.82 9.27 6.18
CA TYR A 52 -3.22 8.93 6.19
C TYR A 52 -4.08 10.19 6.21
N THR A 53 -5.01 10.27 5.26
CA THR A 53 -5.94 11.36 5.08
C THR A 53 -7.35 10.78 5.15
N LYS A 54 -8.05 11.08 6.25
CA LYS A 54 -9.42 10.62 6.44
C LYS A 54 -10.36 11.30 5.42
N PRO A 55 -11.09 10.53 4.59
CA PRO A 55 -12.13 11.08 3.72
C PRO A 55 -13.21 11.83 4.53
N ALA A 56 -13.68 12.96 4.01
CA ALA A 56 -14.75 13.73 4.66
C ALA A 56 -16.14 13.10 4.49
N THR A 57 -16.31 12.24 3.48
CA THR A 57 -17.62 11.75 3.02
C THR A 57 -17.99 10.37 3.56
N PHE A 58 -17.02 9.63 4.11
CA PHE A 58 -17.28 8.33 4.74
C PHE A 58 -16.18 7.91 5.71
N SER A 59 -16.50 6.92 6.55
CA SER A 59 -15.51 6.22 7.37
C SER A 59 -14.88 5.09 6.55
N PRO A 60 -13.58 5.16 6.20
CA PRO A 60 -12.89 4.09 5.47
C PRO A 60 -12.71 2.85 6.35
N TYR A 61 -12.71 1.67 5.71
CA TYR A 61 -12.43 0.40 6.38
C TYR A 61 -10.92 0.16 6.43
N GLU A 62 -10.43 -0.35 7.56
CA GLU A 62 -9.03 -0.76 7.71
C GLU A 62 -8.68 -1.89 6.75
N GLN A 63 -7.45 -1.91 6.22
CA GLN A 63 -6.93 -2.91 5.26
C GLN A 63 -7.68 -3.04 3.92
N GLU A 64 -8.81 -2.36 3.75
CA GLU A 64 -9.66 -2.44 2.55
C GLU A 64 -9.33 -1.33 1.53
N CYS A 65 -8.06 -1.22 1.15
CA CYS A 65 -7.57 -0.11 0.32
C CYS A 65 -8.28 -0.02 -1.04
N TYR A 66 -8.49 -1.14 -1.72
CA TYR A 66 -9.18 -1.19 -3.00
C TYR A 66 -10.63 -0.74 -2.90
N TYR A 67 -11.33 -1.13 -1.83
CA TYR A 67 -12.71 -0.71 -1.61
C TYR A 67 -12.80 0.79 -1.32
N ASN A 68 -11.97 1.30 -0.41
CA ASN A 68 -11.98 2.71 -0.06
C ASN A 68 -11.71 3.59 -1.30
N VAL A 69 -10.73 3.22 -2.13
CA VAL A 69 -10.39 3.95 -3.35
C VAL A 69 -11.46 3.80 -4.42
N ALA A 70 -12.02 2.60 -4.62
CA ALA A 70 -13.14 2.40 -5.55
C ALA A 70 -14.35 3.27 -5.18
N ARG A 71 -14.66 3.38 -3.89
CA ARG A 71 -15.71 4.27 -3.38
C ARG A 71 -15.39 5.75 -3.66
N MET A 72 -14.17 6.20 -3.36
CA MET A 72 -13.77 7.58 -3.66
C MET A 72 -13.91 7.91 -5.15
N ILE A 73 -13.45 7.01 -6.03
CA ILE A 73 -13.52 7.20 -7.48
C ILE A 73 -14.97 7.24 -7.97
N ARG A 74 -15.81 6.34 -7.45
CA ARG A 74 -17.25 6.32 -7.78
C ARG A 74 -17.94 7.62 -7.38
N ASP A 75 -17.65 8.13 -6.19
CA ASP A 75 -18.37 9.25 -5.59
C ASP A 75 -17.81 10.62 -6.06
N HIS A 76 -16.52 10.71 -6.44
CA HIS A 76 -15.84 11.99 -6.73
C HIS A 76 -15.06 12.02 -8.06
N GLY A 77 -15.01 10.90 -8.80
CA GLY A 77 -14.11 10.76 -9.96
C GLY A 77 -12.66 10.54 -9.54
N GLY A 78 -11.70 10.74 -10.46
CA GLY A 78 -10.28 10.51 -10.20
C GLY A 78 -9.81 9.11 -10.62
N GLU A 79 -8.65 8.68 -10.10
CA GLU A 79 -8.01 7.44 -10.48
C GLU A 79 -7.32 6.73 -9.30
N ALA A 80 -7.01 5.45 -9.51
CA ALA A 80 -6.30 4.62 -8.54
C ALA A 80 -4.81 4.55 -8.91
N ILE A 81 -3.95 4.69 -7.91
CA ILE A 81 -2.51 4.45 -8.05
C ILE A 81 -2.16 3.16 -7.31
N TYR A 82 -1.54 2.22 -8.03
CA TYR A 82 -1.19 0.90 -7.49
C TYR A 82 0.29 0.81 -7.17
N GLY A 83 0.60 0.03 -6.14
CA GLY A 83 1.96 -0.13 -5.71
C GLY A 83 2.07 -0.98 -4.45
N TRP A 84 3.16 -0.76 -3.73
CA TRP A 84 3.54 -1.52 -2.55
C TRP A 84 3.74 -0.57 -1.38
N VAL A 85 3.15 -0.89 -0.23
CA VAL A 85 3.59 -0.34 1.05
C VAL A 85 4.73 -1.22 1.56
N LEU A 86 5.80 -0.59 2.04
CA LEU A 86 6.88 -1.31 2.70
C LEU A 86 6.70 -1.29 4.21
N TRP A 87 6.81 -2.46 4.82
CA TRP A 87 6.88 -2.66 6.26
C TRP A 87 8.25 -3.21 6.62
N GLU A 88 8.91 -2.65 7.64
CA GLU A 88 10.20 -3.12 8.13
C GLU A 88 10.06 -3.65 9.56
N SER A 89 10.78 -4.75 9.82
CA SER A 89 11.03 -5.34 11.12
C SER A 89 12.54 -5.61 11.26
N ASP A 90 12.99 -5.98 12.45
CA ASP A 90 14.40 -6.26 12.73
C ASP A 90 15.02 -7.33 11.80
N ILE A 91 14.19 -8.23 11.28
CA ILE A 91 14.63 -9.39 10.49
C ILE A 91 14.12 -9.38 9.06
N MET A 92 13.25 -8.45 8.66
CA MET A 92 12.55 -8.58 7.39
C MET A 92 11.97 -7.27 6.90
N ILE A 93 11.92 -7.11 5.58
CA ILE A 93 11.04 -6.15 4.93
C ILE A 93 9.97 -6.90 4.15
N GLU A 94 8.73 -6.46 4.31
CA GLU A 94 7.54 -6.93 3.61
C GLU A 94 7.03 -5.85 2.66
N GLY A 95 6.58 -6.28 1.48
CA GLY A 95 5.80 -5.44 0.57
C GLY A 95 4.35 -5.89 0.57
N GLU A 96 3.45 -5.01 1.00
CA GLU A 96 2.00 -5.20 0.96
C GLU A 96 1.43 -4.49 -0.27
N ALA A 97 0.64 -5.19 -1.08
CA ALA A 97 -0.02 -4.58 -2.23
C ALA A 97 -1.03 -3.52 -1.75
N HIS A 98 -0.91 -2.30 -2.25
CA HIS A 98 -1.69 -1.15 -1.75
C HIS A 98 -2.23 -0.29 -2.88
N CYS A 99 -3.28 0.48 -2.56
CA CYS A 99 -3.97 1.36 -3.49
C CYS A 99 -4.14 2.76 -2.88
N LEU A 100 -3.67 3.77 -3.60
CA LEU A 100 -3.86 5.19 -3.28
C LEU A 100 -4.91 5.81 -4.19
N TYR A 101 -5.59 6.86 -3.70
CA TYR A 101 -6.55 7.64 -4.46
C TYR A 101 -5.87 8.89 -5.03
N LYS A 102 -6.02 9.13 -6.34
CA LYS A 102 -5.62 10.38 -6.99
C LYS A 102 -6.84 11.15 -7.45
N ASP A 103 -6.98 12.38 -6.98
CA ASP A 103 -8.11 13.23 -7.33
C ASP A 103 -8.01 13.81 -8.75
N LEU A 104 -9.06 14.50 -9.19
CA LEU A 104 -9.13 15.15 -10.50
C LEU A 104 -8.13 16.32 -10.68
N SER A 105 -7.59 16.86 -9.59
CA SER A 105 -6.54 17.88 -9.60
C SER A 105 -5.13 17.29 -9.64
N GLY A 106 -5.00 15.97 -9.52
CA GLY A 106 -3.75 15.23 -9.53
C GLY A 106 -3.10 15.05 -8.17
N ASN A 107 -3.75 15.44 -7.07
CA ASN A 107 -3.26 15.19 -5.72
C ASN A 107 -3.46 13.72 -5.35
N VAL A 108 -2.49 13.13 -4.65
CA VAL A 108 -2.50 11.71 -4.28
C VAL A 108 -2.66 11.58 -2.77
N PHE A 109 -3.60 10.73 -2.36
CA PHE A 109 -3.99 10.53 -0.98
C PHE A 109 -3.94 9.05 -0.61
N ASP A 110 -3.45 8.83 0.59
CA ASP A 110 -3.61 7.58 1.29
C ASP A 110 -4.82 7.67 2.23
N ILE A 111 -5.89 6.93 1.92
CA ILE A 111 -7.19 7.08 2.59
C ILE A 111 -7.58 5.88 3.45
N THR A 112 -6.68 4.91 3.62
CA THR A 112 -6.97 3.65 4.31
C THR A 112 -6.33 3.66 5.69
N PRO A 113 -7.10 3.60 6.78
CA PRO A 113 -6.55 3.51 8.12
C PRO A 113 -5.91 2.14 8.35
N ARG A 114 -4.95 2.09 9.29
CA ARG A 114 -4.17 0.90 9.60
C ARG A 114 -4.63 0.36 10.94
N VAL A 115 -4.71 -0.96 11.05
CA VAL A 115 -5.05 -1.64 12.32
C VAL A 115 -4.06 -1.25 13.43
N SER A 116 -2.78 -1.07 13.08
CA SER A 116 -1.73 -0.65 14.00
C SER A 116 -1.84 0.82 14.45
N GLY A 117 -2.67 1.63 13.79
CA GLY A 117 -2.73 3.08 13.99
C GLY A 117 -1.61 3.86 13.29
N GLU A 118 -0.77 3.20 12.48
CA GLU A 118 0.29 3.87 11.72
C GLU A 118 -0.29 4.93 10.77
N GLU A 119 0.15 6.18 10.93
CA GLU A 119 -0.37 7.33 10.18
C GLU A 119 0.45 7.65 8.92
N LYS A 120 1.64 7.07 8.76
CA LYS A 120 2.51 7.32 7.61
C LYS A 120 2.95 6.00 7.00
N ILE A 121 2.94 5.92 5.67
CA ILE A 121 3.45 4.77 4.91
C ILE A 121 4.54 5.17 3.94
N LEU A 122 5.46 4.24 3.66
CA LEU A 122 6.40 4.33 2.54
C LEU A 122 5.83 3.55 1.36
N PHE A 123 5.44 4.27 0.30
CA PHE A 123 4.81 3.69 -0.88
C PHE A 123 5.75 3.69 -2.08
N ILE A 124 5.73 2.59 -2.82
CA ILE A 124 6.41 2.42 -4.11
C ILE A 124 5.35 2.18 -5.17
N GLU A 125 5.21 3.12 -6.10
CA GLU A 125 4.34 2.96 -7.26
C GLU A 125 4.85 1.83 -8.17
N ASP A 126 3.94 0.96 -8.62
CA ASP A 126 4.24 -0.13 -9.53
C ASP A 126 3.11 -0.27 -10.57
N SER A 127 3.31 0.35 -11.74
CA SER A 127 2.33 0.35 -12.83
C SER A 127 2.10 -1.01 -13.48
N ARG A 128 2.87 -2.05 -13.11
CA ARG A 128 2.62 -3.42 -13.54
C ARG A 128 1.51 -4.09 -12.73
N LEU A 129 1.22 -3.56 -11.53
CA LEU A 129 0.04 -3.95 -10.78
C LEU A 129 -1.19 -3.33 -11.46
N ASN A 130 -2.05 -4.18 -12.01
CA ASN A 130 -3.30 -3.76 -12.64
C ASN A 130 -4.47 -4.50 -11.99
N ILE A 131 -5.10 -3.85 -11.02
CA ILE A 131 -6.21 -4.40 -10.26
C ILE A 131 -7.49 -3.76 -10.76
N SER A 132 -8.47 -4.58 -11.16
CA SER A 132 -9.73 -4.08 -11.69
C SER A 132 -10.70 -3.73 -10.56
N LEU A 133 -10.95 -2.45 -10.32
CA LEU A 133 -11.91 -1.98 -9.32
C LEU A 133 -13.37 -2.10 -9.77
N LYS A 134 -13.63 -2.45 -11.05
CA LYS A 134 -14.98 -2.45 -11.66
C LYS A 134 -15.97 -3.39 -10.97
N HIS A 135 -15.48 -4.43 -10.30
CA HIS A 135 -16.31 -5.45 -9.66
C HIS A 135 -16.41 -5.28 -8.13
N ILE A 136 -15.78 -4.25 -7.57
CA ILE A 136 -15.87 -3.97 -6.14
C ILE A 136 -17.24 -3.34 -5.88
N LYS A 137 -18.22 -4.19 -5.58
CA LYS A 137 -19.55 -3.78 -5.13
C LYS A 137 -19.50 -3.49 -3.65
N GLU A 138 -20.45 -2.71 -3.15
CA GLU A 138 -20.73 -2.61 -1.71
C GLU A 138 -21.15 -3.97 -1.16
N THR A 139 -20.18 -4.84 -0.87
CA THR A 139 -20.36 -5.89 0.11
C THR A 139 -20.45 -5.17 1.45
N ARG A 140 -21.65 -5.18 2.06
CA ARG A 140 -21.81 -4.78 3.45
C ARG A 140 -20.94 -5.73 4.27
N PHE A 141 -19.75 -5.29 4.66
CA PHE A 141 -19.03 -5.87 5.77
C PHE A 141 -19.82 -5.49 7.02
N LEU A 142 -20.75 -6.37 7.40
CA LEU A 142 -21.56 -6.29 8.62
C LEU A 142 -20.72 -6.71 9.82
#